data_AF-A0A6V8E7V3-F1
#
_entry.id   AF-A0A6V8E7V3-F1
#
_cell.length_a   1.000
_cell.length_b   1.000
_cell.length_c   1.000
_cell.angle_alpha   90.00
_cell.angle_beta   90.00
_cell.angle_gamma   90.00
#
_symmetry.space_group_name_H-M   'P 1'
#
loop_
_entity.id
_entity.type
_entity.pdbx_description
1 polymer ?
#
loop_
_entity_poly.entity_id
_entity_poly.type
_entity_poly.pdbx_seq_one_letter_code
_entity_poly.pdbx_strand_id
1 'polypeptide(L)'
;MELTLDSVVNESETFHVHAVVDDGYVGSHVNLTWTIVDNNGIRRGLTDGEQLAADHLVLNMSVQGTYRVEVSARDLAGQSTENTSLFTVLNLRPTAKISVDGLVVADGSVLSLSEEEDWVIDASNSQDNEAVEFLWVVNDDRSWRGSSMLSKTQFDGPGVYKVELIVFDDDGSTHSSVIELQIEASEVSDTGSVASGYVVVLVLVIFLGGALMLRFRKTPSMELPKWNDSAGPSRHKDSIRDVHSDATIEEDEARG
;
A
#
# COMPACT_ATOMS: atom_id res chain seq x y z
N MET A 1 50.33 -15.59 -27.53
CA MET A 1 49.02 -14.94 -27.39
C MET A 1 48.70 -14.83 -25.91
N GLU A 2 48.39 -13.62 -25.47
CA GLU A 2 47.97 -13.31 -24.10
C GLU A 2 46.50 -12.91 -24.12
N LEU A 3 45.78 -13.24 -23.05
CA LEU A 3 44.37 -12.93 -22.88
C LEU A 3 44.18 -12.30 -21.49
N THR A 4 43.66 -11.07 -21.44
CA THR A 4 43.47 -10.32 -20.20
C THR A 4 42.00 -9.97 -19.99
N LEU A 5 41.49 -10.28 -18.81
CA LEU A 5 40.12 -10.02 -18.38
C LEU A 5 40.04 -10.06 -16.84
N ASP A 6 38.97 -9.52 -16.27
CA ASP A 6 38.68 -9.63 -14.85
C ASP A 6 38.23 -11.05 -14.50
N SER A 7 38.92 -11.69 -13.56
CA SER A 7 38.63 -13.09 -13.19
C SER A 7 37.32 -13.25 -12.42
N VAL A 8 36.78 -12.16 -11.87
CA VAL A 8 35.53 -12.14 -11.10
C VAL A 8 34.77 -10.86 -11.47
N VAL A 9 33.51 -11.00 -11.86
CA VAL A 9 32.60 -9.91 -12.24
C VAL A 9 31.23 -10.17 -11.63
N ASN A 10 30.41 -9.15 -11.44
CA ASN A 10 29.00 -9.40 -11.12
C ASN A 10 28.22 -9.71 -12.40
N GLU A 11 27.11 -10.41 -12.25
CA GLU A 11 26.13 -10.50 -13.33
C GLU A 11 25.54 -9.14 -13.70
N SER A 12 25.02 -9.05 -14.91
CA SER A 12 24.50 -7.83 -15.51
C SER A 12 25.50 -6.65 -15.57
N GLU A 13 26.73 -6.85 -15.10
CA GLU A 13 27.85 -5.91 -15.15
C GLU A 13 28.66 -6.11 -16.44
N THR A 14 29.01 -4.99 -17.07
CA THR A 14 29.80 -5.01 -18.29
C THR A 14 31.28 -5.03 -17.97
N PHE A 15 32.03 -5.93 -18.62
CA PHE A 15 33.48 -6.04 -18.48
C PHE A 15 34.17 -6.25 -19.82
N HIS A 16 35.49 -6.07 -19.83
CA HIS A 16 36.29 -6.10 -21.06
C HIS A 16 37.22 -7.30 -21.11
N VAL A 17 37.38 -7.83 -22.33
CA VAL A 17 38.34 -8.90 -22.62
C VAL A 17 39.24 -8.42 -23.75
N HIS A 18 40.56 -8.51 -23.53
CA HIS A 18 41.55 -8.13 -24.53
C HIS A 18 42.45 -9.31 -24.88
N ALA A 19 42.71 -9.51 -26.17
CA ALA A 19 43.72 -10.44 -26.65
C ALA A 19 44.92 -9.68 -27.20
N VAL A 20 46.13 -10.13 -26.86
CA VAL A 20 47.36 -9.64 -27.49
C VAL A 20 48.01 -10.79 -28.24
N VAL A 21 48.18 -10.62 -29.54
CA VAL A 21 48.84 -11.60 -30.41
C VAL A 21 50.09 -10.96 -31.00
N ASP A 22 51.23 -11.62 -30.80
CA ASP A 22 52.49 -11.29 -31.43
C ASP A 22 52.93 -12.51 -32.23
N ASP A 23 53.08 -12.34 -33.54
CA ASP A 23 53.61 -13.35 -34.46
C ASP A 23 55.09 -13.07 -34.85
N GLY A 24 55.69 -12.03 -34.29
CA GLY A 24 57.07 -11.62 -34.54
C GLY A 24 57.27 -10.79 -35.81
N TYR A 25 56.20 -10.45 -36.55
CA TYR A 25 56.28 -9.67 -37.78
C TYR A 25 55.50 -8.35 -37.68
N VAL A 26 56.18 -7.24 -37.96
CA VAL A 26 55.54 -5.92 -37.95
C VAL A 26 54.53 -5.81 -39.09
N GLY A 27 53.29 -5.47 -38.75
CA GLY A 27 52.20 -5.26 -39.72
C GLY A 27 51.54 -6.55 -40.19
N SER A 28 51.76 -7.67 -39.51
CA SER A 28 51.01 -8.89 -39.74
C SER A 28 49.54 -8.72 -39.37
N HIS A 29 48.69 -9.48 -40.06
CA HIS A 29 47.27 -9.56 -39.75
C HIS A 29 46.94 -10.97 -39.31
N VAL A 30 46.32 -11.09 -38.14
CA VAL A 30 45.79 -12.34 -37.61
C VAL A 30 44.27 -12.26 -37.54
N ASN A 31 43.61 -13.37 -37.85
CA ASN A 31 42.18 -13.50 -37.68
C ASN A 31 41.89 -14.11 -36.30
N LEU A 32 41.12 -13.40 -35.48
CA LEU A 32 40.72 -13.86 -34.15
C LEU A 32 39.32 -14.47 -34.21
N THR A 33 39.20 -15.68 -33.69
CA THR A 33 37.92 -16.37 -33.51
C THR A 33 37.69 -16.58 -32.02
N TRP A 34 36.56 -16.07 -31.54
CA TRP A 34 36.20 -16.10 -30.13
C TRP A 34 35.12 -17.15 -29.86
N THR A 35 35.20 -17.80 -28.70
CA THR A 35 34.17 -18.72 -28.22
C THR A 35 34.00 -18.52 -26.72
N ILE A 36 32.77 -18.32 -26.29
CA ILE A 36 32.40 -18.25 -24.88
C ILE A 36 31.79 -19.59 -24.51
N VAL A 37 32.27 -20.17 -23.42
CA VAL A 37 31.72 -21.43 -22.89
C VAL A 37 31.15 -21.18 -21.52
N ASP A 38 29.89 -21.56 -21.34
CA ASP A 38 29.18 -21.42 -20.07
C ASP A 38 29.55 -22.50 -19.05
N ASN A 39 28.96 -22.38 -17.86
CA ASN A 39 29.15 -23.31 -16.75
C ASN A 39 28.72 -24.75 -17.08
N ASN A 40 27.81 -24.93 -18.04
CA ASN A 40 27.33 -26.24 -18.51
C ASN A 40 28.17 -26.81 -19.66
N GLY A 41 29.19 -26.07 -20.12
CA GLY A 41 30.01 -26.46 -21.26
C GLY A 41 29.38 -26.14 -22.62
N ILE A 42 28.26 -25.40 -22.65
CA ILE A 42 27.64 -24.95 -23.89
C ILE A 42 28.50 -23.85 -24.49
N ARG A 43 28.83 -24.01 -25.77
CA ARG A 43 29.71 -23.10 -26.51
C ARG A 43 28.86 -22.17 -27.37
N ARG A 44 29.13 -20.87 -27.31
CA ARG A 44 28.53 -19.86 -28.18
C ARG A 44 29.60 -18.97 -28.82
N GLY A 45 29.27 -18.44 -30.00
CA GLY A 45 30.00 -17.31 -30.57
C GLY A 45 29.62 -16.00 -29.90
N LEU A 46 30.20 -14.92 -30.42
CA LEU A 46 29.85 -13.55 -30.02
C LEU A 46 28.47 -13.18 -30.56
N THR A 47 27.71 -12.41 -29.78
CA THR A 47 26.48 -11.77 -30.21
C THR A 47 26.75 -10.36 -30.72
N ASP A 48 25.76 -9.76 -31.40
CA ASP A 48 25.87 -8.39 -31.88
C ASP A 48 26.16 -7.42 -30.72
N GLY A 49 27.20 -6.59 -30.88
CA GLY A 49 27.61 -5.62 -29.87
C GLY A 49 28.66 -6.11 -28.85
N GLU A 50 28.94 -7.41 -28.78
CA GLU A 50 29.98 -7.94 -27.87
C GLU A 50 31.41 -7.70 -28.39
N GLN A 51 31.56 -7.39 -29.68
CA GLN A 51 32.86 -7.14 -30.30
C GLN A 51 33.05 -5.65 -30.61
N LEU A 52 33.99 -5.00 -29.92
CA LEU A 52 34.37 -3.60 -30.18
C LEU A 52 35.48 -3.49 -31.21
N ALA A 53 36.41 -4.45 -31.19
CA ALA A 53 37.48 -4.62 -32.17
C ALA A 53 37.82 -6.11 -32.32
N ALA A 54 38.71 -6.45 -33.27
CA ALA A 54 39.13 -7.85 -33.48
C ALA A 54 39.63 -8.49 -32.17
N ASP A 55 40.37 -7.72 -31.38
CA ASP A 55 41.09 -8.09 -30.16
C ASP A 55 40.43 -7.59 -28.86
N HIS A 56 39.27 -6.92 -28.95
CA HIS A 56 38.60 -6.30 -27.82
C HIS A 56 37.11 -6.67 -27.78
N LEU A 57 36.73 -7.39 -26.73
CA LEU A 57 35.35 -7.70 -26.42
C LEU A 57 34.83 -6.84 -25.28
N VAL A 58 33.51 -6.66 -25.29
CA VAL A 58 32.72 -6.14 -24.19
C VAL A 58 31.63 -7.15 -23.89
N LEU A 59 31.71 -7.78 -22.72
CA LEU A 59 30.80 -8.86 -22.32
C LEU A 59 29.91 -8.39 -21.19
N ASN A 60 28.68 -8.88 -21.18
CA ASN A 60 27.72 -8.71 -20.09
C ASN A 60 27.00 -10.05 -19.90
N MET A 61 27.10 -10.62 -18.70
CA MET A 61 26.63 -11.97 -18.40
C MET A 61 25.47 -11.91 -17.42
N SER A 62 24.32 -12.46 -17.77
CA SER A 62 23.08 -12.37 -16.98
C SER A 62 22.82 -13.58 -16.08
N VAL A 63 23.79 -14.49 -15.94
CA VAL A 63 23.62 -15.72 -15.15
C VAL A 63 24.91 -15.94 -14.39
N GLN A 64 24.81 -16.16 -13.09
CA GLN A 64 25.96 -16.49 -12.27
C GLN A 64 26.62 -17.81 -12.71
N GLY A 65 27.92 -17.94 -12.44
CA GLY A 65 28.64 -19.20 -12.65
C GLY A 65 30.05 -19.02 -13.17
N THR A 66 30.67 -20.14 -13.53
CA THR A 66 32.03 -20.14 -14.08
C THR A 66 31.96 -20.25 -15.60
N TYR A 67 32.66 -19.34 -16.26
CA TYR A 67 32.75 -19.26 -17.71
C TYR A 67 34.20 -19.35 -18.16
N ARG A 68 34.39 -19.69 -19.43
CA ARG A 68 35.69 -19.52 -20.09
C ARG A 68 35.55 -18.80 -21.42
N VAL A 69 36.50 -17.91 -21.68
CA VAL A 69 36.70 -17.30 -22.99
C VAL A 69 37.85 -18.02 -23.68
N GLU A 70 37.56 -18.57 -24.85
CA GLU A 70 38.51 -19.20 -25.74
C GLU A 70 38.74 -18.27 -26.94
N VAL A 71 39.99 -18.00 -27.26
CA VAL A 71 40.37 -17.24 -28.46
C VAL A 71 41.35 -18.06 -29.28
N SER A 72 41.08 -18.15 -30.58
CA SER A 72 41.95 -18.78 -31.58
C SER A 72 42.42 -17.72 -32.55
N ALA A 73 43.74 -17.56 -32.67
CA ALA A 73 44.36 -16.67 -33.63
C ALA A 73 44.90 -17.49 -34.78
N ARG A 74 44.54 -17.13 -36.02
CA ARG A 74 45.03 -17.76 -37.24
C ARG A 74 45.71 -16.74 -38.15
N ASP A 75 46.93 -17.05 -38.58
CA ASP A 75 47.68 -16.21 -39.53
C ASP A 75 47.27 -16.48 -41.00
N LEU A 76 47.83 -15.70 -41.92
CA LEU A 76 47.60 -15.85 -43.37
C LEU A 76 48.24 -17.12 -43.96
N ALA A 77 49.26 -17.68 -43.29
CA ALA A 77 49.89 -18.93 -43.69
C ALA A 77 49.09 -20.16 -43.22
N GLY A 78 48.07 -19.96 -42.39
CA GLY A 78 47.21 -20.99 -41.83
C GLY A 78 47.67 -21.57 -40.50
N GLN A 79 48.73 -21.03 -39.88
CA GLN A 79 49.12 -21.40 -38.52
C GLN A 79 48.12 -20.84 -37.52
N SER A 80 47.88 -21.60 -36.45
CA SER A 80 46.94 -21.21 -35.40
C SER A 80 47.51 -21.40 -34.00
N THR A 81 47.10 -20.54 -33.08
CA THR A 81 47.35 -20.66 -31.65
C THR A 81 46.06 -20.38 -30.89
N GLU A 82 45.89 -21.01 -29.75
CA GLU A 82 44.71 -20.86 -28.90
C GLU A 82 45.13 -20.43 -27.49
N ASN A 83 44.24 -19.73 -26.80
CA ASN A 83 44.38 -19.40 -25.40
C ASN A 83 42.99 -19.39 -24.75
N THR A 84 42.96 -19.71 -23.47
CA THR A 84 41.74 -19.82 -22.68
C THR A 84 41.94 -19.13 -21.35
N SER A 85 40.96 -18.33 -20.94
CA SER A 85 40.91 -17.75 -19.60
C SER A 85 39.56 -18.04 -18.96
N LEU A 86 39.58 -18.27 -17.65
CA LEU A 86 38.41 -18.54 -16.83
C LEU A 86 38.00 -17.27 -16.09
N PHE A 87 36.70 -17.07 -15.93
CA PHE A 87 36.15 -16.03 -15.07
C PHE A 87 34.90 -16.50 -14.36
N THR A 88 34.59 -15.88 -13.23
CA THR A 88 33.40 -16.17 -12.43
C THR A 88 32.48 -14.98 -12.44
N VAL A 89 31.22 -15.23 -12.76
CA VAL A 89 30.12 -14.28 -12.63
C VAL A 89 29.44 -14.52 -11.29
N LEU A 90 29.38 -13.50 -10.44
CA LEU A 90 28.72 -13.55 -9.13
C LEU A 90 27.29 -13.05 -9.23
N ASN A 91 26.36 -13.73 -8.56
CA ASN A 91 24.99 -13.24 -8.36
C ASN A 91 24.99 -11.94 -7.55
N LEU A 92 24.15 -10.99 -7.96
CA LEU A 92 23.83 -9.83 -7.15
C LEU A 92 22.62 -10.17 -6.28
N ARG A 93 22.62 -9.75 -5.02
CA ARG A 93 21.50 -10.09 -4.13
C ARG A 93 20.35 -9.10 -4.31
N PRO A 94 19.09 -9.57 -4.22
CA PRO A 94 17.94 -8.68 -4.30
C PRO A 94 17.91 -7.74 -3.09
N THR A 95 17.20 -6.64 -3.21
CA THR A 95 16.95 -5.70 -2.11
C THR A 95 15.46 -5.59 -1.84
N ALA A 96 15.01 -6.15 -0.72
CA ALA A 96 13.65 -5.99 -0.21
C ALA A 96 13.39 -4.57 0.29
N LYS A 97 12.27 -3.97 -0.15
CA LYS A 97 11.78 -2.69 0.38
C LYS A 97 10.27 -2.77 0.56
N ILE A 98 9.82 -2.38 1.75
CA ILE A 98 8.40 -2.26 2.07
C ILE A 98 8.01 -0.80 1.94
N SER A 99 6.89 -0.54 1.27
CA SER A 99 6.24 0.75 1.24
C SER A 99 4.84 0.65 1.83
N VAL A 100 4.42 1.68 2.56
CA VAL A 100 3.04 1.81 3.05
C VAL A 100 2.46 3.08 2.44
N ASP A 101 1.36 2.94 1.70
CA ASP A 101 0.71 4.01 0.92
C ASP A 101 1.69 4.83 0.05
N GLY A 102 2.67 4.13 -0.54
CA GLY A 102 3.68 4.68 -1.42
C GLY A 102 4.91 5.28 -0.71
N LEU A 103 4.91 5.37 0.62
CA LEU A 103 6.09 5.78 1.39
C LEU A 103 6.97 4.57 1.70
N VAL A 104 8.23 4.59 1.26
CA VAL A 104 9.21 3.55 1.60
C VAL A 104 9.53 3.63 3.09
N VAL A 105 9.40 2.50 3.77
CA VAL A 105 9.59 2.35 5.21
C VAL A 105 10.94 1.68 5.46
N ALA A 106 11.66 2.14 6.48
CA ALA A 106 12.92 1.53 6.87
C ALA A 106 12.69 0.19 7.59
N ASP A 107 13.62 -0.74 7.42
CA ASP A 107 13.64 -2.00 8.14
C ASP A 107 13.62 -1.79 9.67
N GLY A 108 12.77 -2.55 10.37
CA GLY A 108 12.54 -2.46 11.81
C GLY A 108 11.66 -1.30 12.27
N SER A 109 11.02 -0.56 11.35
CA SER A 109 10.12 0.55 11.73
C SER A 109 8.83 0.05 12.36
N VAL A 110 8.27 0.87 13.27
CA VAL A 110 6.93 0.69 13.84
C VAL A 110 6.02 1.76 13.25
N LEU A 111 4.85 1.36 12.74
CA LEU A 111 3.87 2.26 12.13
C LEU A 111 2.50 2.10 12.76
N SER A 112 1.86 3.20 13.14
CA SER A 112 0.45 3.24 13.51
C SER A 112 -0.41 3.45 12.27
N LEU A 113 -1.41 2.58 12.06
CA LEU A 113 -2.39 2.68 10.98
C LEU A 113 -3.79 2.69 11.59
N SER A 114 -4.69 3.51 11.06
CA SER A 114 -6.08 3.51 11.47
C SER A 114 -6.82 2.30 10.90
N GLU A 115 -7.70 1.68 11.68
CA GLU A 115 -8.66 0.72 11.13
C GLU A 115 -9.67 1.42 10.19
N GLU A 116 -9.96 2.71 10.33
CA GLU A 116 -10.98 3.35 9.49
C GLU A 116 -10.51 3.68 8.07
N GLU A 117 -9.19 3.77 7.88
CA GLU A 117 -8.58 4.14 6.61
C GLU A 117 -8.21 2.90 5.80
N ASP A 118 -8.31 3.03 4.47
CA ASP A 118 -7.76 2.06 3.55
C ASP A 118 -6.26 2.35 3.39
N TRP A 119 -5.44 1.35 3.65
CA TRP A 119 -4.00 1.38 3.45
C TRP A 119 -3.55 0.14 2.70
N VAL A 120 -2.42 0.28 1.98
CA VAL A 120 -1.78 -0.80 1.24
C VAL A 120 -0.31 -0.90 1.62
N ILE A 121 0.15 -2.13 1.80
CA ILE A 121 1.56 -2.46 1.94
C ILE A 121 2.03 -3.00 0.60
N ASP A 122 3.11 -2.45 0.06
CA ASP A 122 3.62 -2.76 -1.27
C ASP A 122 5.11 -3.10 -1.24
N ALA A 123 5.48 -4.13 -1.99
CA ALA A 123 6.85 -4.60 -2.22
C ALA A 123 7.43 -4.11 -3.56
N SER A 124 6.68 -3.36 -4.37
CA SER A 124 7.07 -2.93 -5.73
C SER A 124 8.36 -2.11 -5.81
N ASN A 125 8.82 -1.53 -4.70
CA ASN A 125 10.09 -0.81 -4.60
C ASN A 125 11.30 -1.73 -4.34
N SER A 126 11.04 -3.02 -4.10
CA SER A 126 12.07 -4.04 -4.06
C SER A 126 12.70 -4.20 -5.44
N GLN A 127 14.00 -4.43 -5.48
CA GLN A 127 14.78 -4.34 -6.71
C GLN A 127 15.81 -5.46 -6.80
N ASP A 128 16.08 -5.83 -8.03
CA ASP A 128 17.20 -6.67 -8.44
C ASP A 128 17.53 -6.36 -9.91
N ASN A 129 18.60 -6.93 -10.46
CA ASN A 129 18.88 -6.87 -11.91
C ASN A 129 17.93 -7.76 -12.73
N GLU A 130 17.35 -8.79 -12.11
CA GLU A 130 16.40 -9.71 -12.71
C GLU A 130 15.00 -9.59 -12.08
N ALA A 131 14.08 -10.46 -12.51
CA ALA A 131 12.75 -10.52 -11.97
C ALA A 131 12.75 -11.19 -10.58
N VAL A 132 12.14 -10.54 -9.60
CA VAL A 132 12.06 -11.03 -8.23
C VAL A 132 10.72 -11.67 -7.89
N GLU A 133 10.72 -12.61 -6.93
CA GLU A 133 9.52 -13.14 -6.29
C GLU A 133 9.33 -12.61 -4.87
N PHE A 134 8.08 -12.50 -4.43
CA PHE A 134 7.71 -11.99 -3.11
C PHE A 134 7.07 -13.06 -2.23
N LEU A 135 7.44 -13.05 -0.95
CA LEU A 135 6.77 -13.76 0.12
C LEU A 135 6.55 -12.82 1.29
N TRP A 136 5.30 -12.62 1.66
CA TRP A 136 4.94 -11.96 2.91
C TRP A 136 4.75 -12.99 4.00
N VAL A 137 5.23 -12.70 5.20
CA VAL A 137 4.98 -13.46 6.43
C VAL A 137 4.46 -12.49 7.48
N VAL A 138 3.30 -12.80 8.06
CA VAL A 138 2.70 -12.00 9.14
C VAL A 138 2.64 -12.85 10.39
N ASN A 139 3.12 -12.29 11.51
CA ASN A 139 3.15 -12.93 12.84
C ASN A 139 3.76 -14.34 12.88
N ASP A 140 4.65 -14.64 11.93
CA ASP A 140 5.31 -15.95 11.76
C ASP A 140 4.32 -17.13 11.54
N ASP A 141 3.04 -16.87 11.25
CA ASP A 141 1.98 -17.89 11.15
C ASP A 141 1.20 -17.88 9.82
N ARG A 142 1.12 -16.73 9.15
CA ARG A 142 0.44 -16.55 7.86
C ARG A 142 1.42 -16.09 6.80
N SER A 143 1.25 -16.59 5.58
CA SER A 143 2.11 -16.22 4.46
C SER A 143 1.37 -16.08 3.14
N TRP A 144 1.77 -15.10 2.34
CA TRP A 144 1.27 -14.88 0.97
C TRP A 144 2.44 -14.81 -0.01
N ARG A 145 2.47 -15.75 -0.95
CA ARG A 145 3.49 -15.80 -2.01
C ARG A 145 2.97 -15.23 -3.32
N GLY A 146 3.83 -14.55 -4.07
CA GLY A 146 3.58 -14.05 -5.42
C GLY A 146 2.75 -12.77 -5.48
N SER A 147 2.25 -12.27 -4.34
CA SER A 147 1.62 -10.96 -4.27
C SER A 147 2.66 -9.89 -3.93
N SER A 148 2.74 -8.82 -4.73
CA SER A 148 3.53 -7.64 -4.39
C SER A 148 2.83 -6.77 -3.34
N MET A 149 1.54 -6.99 -3.08
CA MET A 149 0.74 -6.13 -2.21
C MET A 149 0.00 -6.93 -1.12
N LEU A 150 -0.13 -6.32 0.06
CA LEU A 150 -1.09 -6.68 1.09
C LEU A 150 -2.02 -5.50 1.33
N SER A 151 -3.28 -5.75 1.63
CA SER A 151 -4.22 -4.71 2.08
C SER A 151 -4.68 -5.00 3.50
N LYS A 152 -5.50 -4.11 4.03
CA LYS A 152 -6.11 -4.27 5.35
C LYS A 152 -6.87 -5.60 5.52
N THR A 153 -7.41 -6.18 4.44
CA THR A 153 -8.23 -7.41 4.51
C THR A 153 -7.46 -8.66 4.90
N GLN A 154 -6.13 -8.63 4.84
CA GLN A 154 -5.25 -9.72 5.27
C GLN A 154 -5.01 -9.75 6.80
N PHE A 155 -5.54 -8.78 7.54
CA PHE A 155 -5.35 -8.61 8.98
C PHE A 155 -6.68 -8.80 9.73
N ASP A 156 -6.63 -9.32 10.97
CA ASP A 156 -7.84 -9.72 11.72
C ASP A 156 -8.52 -8.56 12.46
N GLY A 157 -8.12 -7.32 12.19
CA GLY A 157 -8.60 -6.10 12.86
C GLY A 157 -7.51 -5.43 13.70
N PRO A 158 -7.89 -4.59 14.69
CA PRO A 158 -6.95 -3.85 15.52
C PRO A 158 -5.99 -4.76 16.29
N GLY A 159 -4.72 -4.37 16.35
CA GLY A 159 -3.67 -5.18 16.96
C GLY A 159 -2.29 -4.83 16.47
N VAL A 160 -1.30 -5.55 17.00
CA VAL A 160 0.10 -5.43 16.60
C VAL A 160 0.46 -6.60 15.70
N TYR A 161 1.04 -6.30 14.54
CA TYR A 161 1.41 -7.28 13.53
C TYR A 161 2.86 -7.09 13.11
N LYS A 162 3.65 -8.14 13.24
CA LYS A 162 4.99 -8.21 12.64
C LYS A 162 4.82 -8.65 11.19
N VAL A 163 5.21 -7.80 10.25
CA VAL A 163 5.14 -8.06 8.81
C VAL A 163 6.55 -8.20 8.27
N GLU A 164 6.88 -9.36 7.73
CA GLU A 164 8.16 -9.65 7.08
C GLU A 164 7.92 -9.85 5.58
N LEU A 165 8.63 -9.07 4.76
CA LEU A 165 8.76 -9.27 3.33
C LEU A 165 10.06 -10.02 3.06
N ILE A 166 9.99 -11.13 2.34
CA ILE A 166 11.14 -11.86 1.82
C ILE A 166 11.09 -11.78 0.30
N VAL A 167 12.16 -11.29 -0.29
CA VAL A 167 12.34 -11.16 -1.75
C VAL A 167 13.36 -12.20 -2.20
N PHE A 168 13.03 -12.91 -3.28
CA PHE A 168 13.87 -13.94 -3.89
C PHE A 168 14.30 -13.47 -5.28
N ASP A 169 15.57 -13.68 -5.61
CA ASP A 169 16.07 -13.61 -6.98
C ASP A 169 15.84 -14.96 -7.70
N ASP A 170 16.26 -15.06 -8.97
CA ASP A 170 16.18 -16.29 -9.76
C ASP A 170 17.29 -17.30 -9.45
N ASP A 171 18.35 -16.84 -8.79
CA ASP A 171 19.51 -17.62 -8.36
C ASP A 171 19.38 -18.22 -6.94
N GLY A 172 18.27 -17.95 -6.27
CA GLY A 172 17.93 -18.43 -4.93
C GLY A 172 18.50 -17.63 -3.76
N SER A 173 19.19 -16.51 -3.98
CA SER A 173 19.48 -15.58 -2.89
C SER A 173 18.23 -14.81 -2.49
N THR A 174 18.25 -14.32 -1.25
CA THR A 174 17.13 -13.61 -0.68
C THR A 174 17.58 -12.40 0.12
N HIS A 175 16.65 -11.47 0.27
CA HIS A 175 16.74 -10.38 1.23
C HIS A 175 15.39 -10.19 1.91
N SER A 176 15.41 -9.87 3.20
CA SER A 176 14.21 -9.67 3.99
C SER A 176 14.13 -8.24 4.52
N SER A 177 12.92 -7.73 4.71
CA SER A 177 12.64 -6.51 5.47
C SER A 177 11.45 -6.75 6.37
N VAL A 178 11.50 -6.25 7.60
CA VAL A 178 10.52 -6.44 8.65
C VAL A 178 10.01 -5.07 9.10
N ILE A 179 8.71 -4.93 9.28
CA ILE A 179 8.09 -3.79 9.94
C ILE A 179 7.09 -4.28 11.00
N GLU A 180 6.80 -3.44 11.98
CA GLU A 180 5.72 -3.65 12.94
C GLU A 180 4.58 -2.68 12.63
N LEU A 181 3.38 -3.22 12.46
CA LEU A 181 2.16 -2.45 12.25
C LEU A 181 1.31 -2.48 13.51
N GLN A 182 0.92 -1.31 13.99
CA GLN A 182 -0.06 -1.12 15.05
C GLN A 182 -1.35 -0.61 14.41
N ILE A 183 -2.31 -1.51 14.22
CA ILE A 183 -3.64 -1.17 13.72
C ILE A 183 -4.48 -0.68 14.90
N GLU A 184 -4.83 0.60 14.89
CA GLU A 184 -5.59 1.26 15.95
C GLU A 184 -7.10 1.08 15.72
N ALA A 185 -7.82 0.73 16.78
CA ALA A 185 -9.27 0.60 16.74
C ALA A 185 -9.93 1.98 16.59
N SER A 186 -11.06 2.03 15.91
CA SER A 186 -11.90 3.22 15.88
C SER A 186 -12.38 3.59 17.30
N GLU A 187 -12.10 4.83 17.72
CA GLU A 187 -12.68 5.43 18.92
C GLU A 187 -14.18 5.68 18.67
N VAL A 188 -15.04 4.74 19.06
CA VAL A 188 -16.49 4.95 19.02
C VAL A 188 -16.84 6.04 20.03
N SER A 189 -16.98 7.28 19.56
CA SER A 189 -17.52 8.36 20.38
C SER A 189 -18.98 8.05 20.72
N ASP A 190 -19.22 7.42 21.88
CA ASP A 190 -20.55 7.18 22.42
C ASP A 190 -21.19 8.52 22.82
N THR A 191 -21.72 9.24 21.82
CA THR A 191 -22.60 10.40 22.02
C THR A 191 -24.04 9.97 22.29
N GLY A 192 -24.27 8.69 22.58
CA GLY A 192 -25.57 8.05 22.68
C GLY A 192 -26.19 8.04 24.08
N SER A 193 -26.07 9.07 24.93
CA SER A 193 -26.83 9.08 26.19
C SER A 193 -27.13 10.45 26.81
N VAL A 194 -27.33 11.51 26.02
CA VAL A 194 -27.97 12.73 26.56
C VAL A 194 -29.42 12.89 26.09
N ALA A 195 -29.78 12.36 24.93
CA ALA A 195 -31.14 12.49 24.38
C ALA A 195 -32.21 11.76 25.21
N SER A 196 -31.90 10.62 25.84
CA SER A 196 -32.87 9.87 26.66
C SER A 196 -33.19 10.57 27.99
N GLY A 197 -32.20 11.25 28.59
CA GLY A 197 -32.38 12.00 29.83
C GLY A 197 -33.35 13.18 29.66
N TYR A 198 -33.26 13.91 28.55
CA TYR A 198 -34.17 15.03 28.27
C TYR A 198 -35.62 14.58 28.03
N VAL A 199 -35.84 13.43 27.38
CA VAL A 199 -37.19 12.89 27.16
C VAL A 199 -37.82 12.46 28.49
N VAL A 200 -37.07 11.81 29.38
CA VAL A 200 -37.58 11.41 30.71
C VAL A 200 -37.90 12.65 31.57
N VAL A 201 -37.05 13.68 31.54
CA VAL A 201 -37.29 14.93 32.26
C VAL A 201 -38.51 15.68 31.70
N LEU A 202 -38.67 15.75 30.37
CA LEU A 202 -39.84 16.38 29.74
C LEU A 202 -41.14 15.65 30.09
N VAL A 203 -41.15 14.31 30.08
CA VAL A 203 -42.32 13.52 30.48
C VAL A 203 -42.68 13.77 31.95
N LEU A 204 -41.69 13.82 32.85
CA LEU A 204 -41.92 14.13 34.26
C LEU A 204 -42.49 15.54 34.47
N VAL A 205 -41.98 16.55 33.75
CA VAL A 205 -42.48 17.94 33.84
C VAL A 205 -43.91 18.04 33.32
N ILE A 206 -44.24 17.37 32.20
CA ILE A 206 -45.61 17.35 31.65
C ILE A 206 -46.56 16.64 32.63
N PHE A 207 -46.14 15.52 33.22
CA PHE A 207 -46.96 14.79 34.20
C PHE A 207 -47.20 15.61 35.46
N LEU A 208 -46.16 16.29 35.98
CA LEU A 208 -46.27 17.15 37.16
C LEU A 208 -47.13 18.40 36.87
N GLY A 209 -46.99 19.00 35.68
CA GLY A 209 -47.82 20.11 35.22
C GLY A 209 -49.29 19.72 35.02
N GLY A 210 -49.55 18.55 34.43
CA GLY A 210 -50.90 18.00 34.25
C GLY A 210 -51.59 17.68 35.58
N ALA A 211 -50.86 17.11 36.55
CA ALA A 211 -51.38 16.84 37.90
C ALA A 211 -51.72 18.14 38.65
N LEU A 212 -50.93 19.20 38.47
CA LEU A 212 -51.23 20.53 39.00
C LEU A 212 -52.46 21.14 38.33
N MET A 213 -52.61 21.03 37.00
CA MET A 213 -53.78 21.53 36.28
C MET A 213 -55.08 20.82 36.69
N LEU A 214 -55.02 19.51 36.95
CA LEU A 214 -56.17 18.73 37.45
C LEU A 214 -56.57 19.12 38.88
N ARG A 215 -55.64 19.58 39.72
CA ARG A 215 -55.95 20.12 41.06
C ARG A 215 -56.66 21.48 41.04
N PHE A 216 -56.50 22.26 39.98
CA PHE A 216 -57.08 23.61 39.87
C PHE A 216 -58.44 23.68 39.16
N ARG A 217 -58.96 22.57 38.61
CA ARG A 217 -60.32 22.55 38.04
C ARG A 217 -61.37 22.25 39.12
N LYS A 218 -61.75 23.26 39.90
CA LYS A 218 -63.02 23.27 40.66
C LYS A 218 -64.10 23.97 39.83
N THR A 219 -65.25 23.31 39.64
CA THR A 219 -66.44 23.83 38.95
C THR A 219 -67.17 24.87 39.81
N PRO A 220 -67.69 25.98 39.25
CA PRO A 220 -68.58 26.87 39.97
C PRO A 220 -70.01 26.29 39.97
N SER A 221 -70.55 26.01 41.16
CA SER A 221 -71.98 25.73 41.34
C SER A 221 -72.75 27.06 41.36
N MET A 222 -73.61 27.27 40.37
CA MET A 222 -74.46 28.45 40.25
C MET A 222 -75.88 28.06 40.69
N GLU A 223 -76.22 28.29 41.95
CA GLU A 223 -77.59 28.16 42.46
C GLU A 223 -78.25 29.55 42.57
N LEU A 224 -79.47 29.64 42.04
CA LEU A 224 -80.30 30.84 41.95
C LEU A 224 -80.80 31.29 43.35
N PRO A 225 -80.89 32.60 43.64
CA PRO A 225 -81.16 33.11 44.97
C PRO A 225 -82.67 33.27 45.25
N LYS A 226 -83.08 33.04 46.50
CA LYS A 226 -84.31 33.60 47.08
C LYS A 226 -83.92 34.52 48.22
N TRP A 227 -84.41 35.76 48.23
CA TRP A 227 -84.81 36.46 49.46
C TRP A 227 -85.76 37.63 49.18
N ASN A 228 -86.66 37.81 50.14
CA ASN A 228 -87.61 38.92 50.26
C ASN A 228 -86.90 40.21 50.70
N ASP A 229 -87.45 41.32 50.22
CA ASP A 229 -87.49 42.70 50.73
C ASP A 229 -86.31 43.26 51.54
N SER A 230 -85.60 44.24 50.97
CA SER A 230 -85.86 45.67 51.26
C SER A 230 -84.92 46.64 50.51
N ALA A 231 -85.53 47.69 49.96
CA ALA A 231 -85.05 49.08 49.73
C ALA A 231 -83.80 49.40 48.88
N GLY A 232 -84.01 50.21 47.83
CA GLY A 232 -83.08 51.32 47.45
C GLY A 232 -82.52 51.31 46.01
N PRO A 233 -82.67 52.38 45.19
CA PRO A 233 -82.56 52.27 43.72
C PRO A 233 -81.32 52.91 43.04
N SER A 234 -81.24 52.64 41.73
CA SER A 234 -80.57 53.37 40.61
C SER A 234 -79.13 52.94 40.27
N ARG A 235 -78.63 52.90 39.02
CA ARG A 235 -79.05 53.45 37.71
C ARG A 235 -78.10 52.90 36.60
N HIS A 236 -78.61 52.67 35.37
CA HIS A 236 -77.96 52.85 34.03
C HIS A 236 -76.67 52.04 33.66
N LYS A 237 -76.36 51.61 32.43
CA LYS A 237 -76.87 51.78 31.04
C LYS A 237 -76.03 50.84 30.11
N ASP A 238 -76.63 50.30 29.04
CA ASP A 238 -76.11 50.08 27.65
C ASP A 238 -74.70 49.49 27.39
N SER A 239 -74.38 48.80 26.29
CA SER A 239 -75.09 48.26 25.12
C SER A 239 -74.04 47.64 24.16
N ILE A 240 -74.54 46.95 23.11
CA ILE A 240 -73.93 46.73 21.78
C ILE A 240 -72.79 45.69 21.73
N ARG A 241 -72.96 44.51 21.11
CA ARG A 241 -73.22 44.10 19.70
C ARG A 241 -72.02 44.21 18.75
N ASP A 242 -72.03 43.21 17.87
CA ASP A 242 -71.37 43.10 16.56
C ASP A 242 -69.96 42.51 16.54
N VAL A 243 -69.54 41.68 15.58
CA VAL A 243 -70.09 40.70 14.60
C VAL A 243 -68.96 40.53 13.56
N HIS A 244 -68.88 39.33 12.96
CA HIS A 244 -68.20 38.99 11.70
C HIS A 244 -66.67 38.79 11.71
N SER A 245 -66.20 37.57 11.43
CA SER A 245 -66.02 36.88 10.11
C SER A 245 -64.54 37.02 9.71
N ASP A 246 -63.90 36.19 8.90
CA ASP A 246 -64.29 35.17 7.93
C ASP A 246 -63.02 34.32 7.64
N ALA A 247 -63.23 33.25 6.89
CA ALA A 247 -62.39 32.24 6.22
C ALA A 247 -60.95 32.62 5.72
N THR A 248 -60.05 31.77 5.20
CA THR A 248 -60.11 30.44 4.55
C THR A 248 -58.66 29.88 4.40
N ILE A 249 -58.51 28.55 4.56
CA ILE A 249 -57.73 27.51 3.81
C ILE A 249 -56.52 27.92 2.94
N GLU A 250 -55.40 27.17 3.03
CA GLU A 250 -54.73 26.42 1.93
C GLU A 250 -53.77 25.33 2.47
N GLU A 251 -53.88 24.12 1.93
CA GLU A 251 -52.95 22.98 2.05
C GLU A 251 -51.95 23.03 0.87
N ASP A 252 -50.72 22.52 1.05
CA ASP A 252 -50.06 21.80 -0.05
C ASP A 252 -48.96 20.83 0.44
N GLU A 253 -48.75 19.80 -0.38
CA GLU A 253 -48.25 18.46 -0.11
C GLU A 253 -46.71 18.26 -0.11
N ALA A 254 -46.34 17.06 0.37
CA ALA A 254 -45.00 16.48 0.42
C ALA A 254 -44.51 15.94 -0.95
N ARG A 255 -43.18 15.98 -1.15
CA ARG A 255 -42.48 15.26 -2.23
C ARG A 255 -41.70 14.07 -1.66
N GLY A 256 -41.83 12.92 -2.34
CA GLY A 256 -40.83 11.87 -2.37
C GLY A 256 -39.75 12.13 -3.43
#